data_AF-A0A7Y6PIB3-F1
#
_entry.id   AF-A0A7Y6PIB3-F1
#
_cell.length_a   1.000
_cell.length_b   1.000
_cell.length_c   1.000
_cell.angle_alpha   90.00
_cell.angle_beta   90.00
_cell.angle_gamma   90.00
#
_symmetry.space_group_name_H-M   'P 1'
#
loop_
_entity.id
_entity.type
_entity.pdbx_description
1 polymer ?
#
loop_
_entity_poly.entity_id
_entity_poly.type
_entity_poly.pdbx_seq_one_letter_code
_entity_poly.pdbx_strand_id
1 'polypeptide(L)'
;VGNQKHVTIIAGDNKYFTLRDKGQSCILKAVARMGSDEITTGLAYKWYNQVNGAWSVLSGKTTQTLTVTNDMVDTTGVFKAEVYQGGKLIGQDTQSVMDASDPFDLILNPTPEDETIRESGDTVVYKPILV
;
A
#
# COMPACT_ATOMS: atom_id res chain seq x y z
N VAL A 1 -33.44 -5.38 9.67
CA VAL A 1 -32.02 -5.05 9.41
C VAL A 1 -31.68 -5.54 8.01
N GLY A 2 -31.02 -4.73 7.18
CA GLY A 2 -31.16 -4.72 5.72
C GLY A 2 -30.56 -5.92 4.95
N ASN A 3 -31.33 -6.40 3.96
CA ASN A 3 -30.93 -7.43 2.96
C ASN A 3 -29.96 -6.90 1.89
N GLN A 4 -29.30 -5.77 2.13
CA GLN A 4 -28.40 -5.17 1.15
C GLN A 4 -27.00 -5.76 1.30
N LYS A 5 -26.42 -6.18 0.18
CA LYS A 5 -25.02 -6.62 0.13
C LYS A 5 -24.12 -5.40 0.32
N HIS A 6 -23.07 -5.56 1.11
CA HIS A 6 -22.02 -4.57 1.27
C HIS A 6 -20.65 -5.26 1.22
N VAL A 7 -19.62 -4.46 0.93
CA VAL A 7 -18.23 -4.89 0.92
C VAL A 7 -17.47 -4.02 1.90
N THR A 8 -16.53 -4.61 2.61
CA THR A 8 -15.58 -3.89 3.47
C THR A 8 -14.19 -4.45 3.27
N ILE A 9 -13.18 -3.58 3.22
CA ILE A 9 -11.79 -3.97 3.31
C ILE A 9 -11.43 -4.06 4.79
N ILE A 10 -10.95 -5.22 5.21
CA ILE A 10 -10.42 -5.45 6.54
C ILE A 10 -8.94 -5.82 6.46
N ALA A 11 -8.25 -5.77 7.59
CA ALA A 11 -6.91 -6.33 7.72
C ALA A 11 -6.94 -7.85 7.49
N GLY A 12 -6.11 -8.32 6.56
CA GLY A 12 -5.90 -9.74 6.29
C GLY A 12 -4.72 -10.35 7.06
N ASP A 13 -3.93 -9.51 7.74
CA ASP A 13 -2.85 -9.92 8.63
C ASP A 13 -2.78 -9.01 9.88
N ASN A 14 -1.83 -9.28 10.78
CA ASN A 14 -1.61 -8.51 12.00
C ASN A 14 -0.81 -7.20 11.78
N LYS A 15 -0.49 -6.87 10.52
CA LYS A 15 0.16 -5.60 10.15
C LYS A 15 -0.86 -4.50 9.84
N TYR A 16 -2.14 -4.85 9.83
CA TYR A 16 -3.25 -3.93 9.59
C TYR A 16 -3.07 -3.20 8.25
N PHE A 17 -3.08 -1.88 8.25
CA PHE A 17 -2.93 -1.05 7.07
C PHE A 17 -1.63 -0.22 7.15
N THR A 18 -0.58 -0.80 7.72
CA THR A 18 0.70 -0.11 7.94
C THR A 18 1.87 -0.99 7.52
N LEU A 19 2.75 -0.42 6.71
CA LEU A 19 4.07 -0.98 6.40
C LEU A 19 5.06 -0.34 7.37
N ARG A 20 5.60 -1.14 8.30
CA ARG A 20 6.43 -0.61 9.40
C ARG A 20 7.90 -0.56 9.03
N ASP A 21 8.38 -1.61 8.38
CA ASP A 21 9.78 -1.73 7.97
C ASP A 21 9.88 -1.86 6.45
N LYS A 22 11.06 -1.54 5.90
CA LYS A 22 11.35 -1.71 4.47
C LYS A 22 11.32 -3.18 4.06
N GLY A 23 10.85 -3.42 2.83
CA GLY A 23 10.70 -4.75 2.27
C GLY A 23 9.55 -5.57 2.87
N GLN A 24 8.69 -4.94 3.68
CA GLN A 24 7.53 -5.59 4.24
C GLN A 24 6.29 -5.45 3.36
N SER A 25 5.25 -6.13 3.78
CA SER A 25 3.93 -6.06 3.18
C SER A 25 2.85 -6.21 4.23
N CYS A 26 1.71 -5.56 4.03
CA CYS A 26 0.47 -5.85 4.74
C CYS A 26 -0.54 -6.51 3.78
N ILE A 27 -1.59 -7.12 4.34
CA ILE A 27 -2.63 -7.78 3.56
C ILE A 27 -3.94 -7.04 3.73
N LEU A 28 -4.54 -6.61 2.62
CA LEU A 28 -5.93 -6.16 2.56
C LEU A 28 -6.82 -7.36 2.22
N LYS A 29 -7.98 -7.48 2.85
CA LYS A 29 -8.98 -8.53 2.56
C LYS A 29 -10.34 -7.91 2.31
N ALA A 30 -10.90 -8.12 1.11
CA ALA A 30 -12.25 -7.68 0.77
C ALA A 30 -13.30 -8.71 1.24
N VAL A 31 -14.18 -8.31 2.13
CA VAL A 31 -15.24 -9.16 2.70
C VAL A 31 -16.59 -8.66 2.25
N ALA A 32 -17.34 -9.51 1.56
CA ALA A 32 -18.73 -9.23 1.18
C ALA A 32 -19.67 -9.82 2.23
N ARG A 33 -20.69 -9.06 2.64
CA ARG A 33 -21.68 -9.49 3.62
C ARG A 33 -23.10 -9.16 3.20
N MET A 34 -24.05 -9.95 3.68
CA MET A 34 -25.49 -9.67 3.64
C MET A 34 -26.01 -9.75 5.07
N GLY A 35 -26.37 -8.60 5.65
CA GLY A 35 -26.56 -8.52 7.09
C GLY A 35 -25.24 -8.85 7.83
N SER A 36 -25.29 -9.78 8.78
CA SER A 36 -24.12 -10.28 9.54
C SER A 36 -23.33 -11.34 8.80
N ASP A 37 -23.91 -11.95 7.76
CA ASP A 37 -23.37 -13.18 7.18
C ASP A 37 -22.38 -12.87 6.07
N GLU A 38 -21.21 -13.50 6.11
CA GLU A 38 -20.21 -13.40 5.05
C GLU A 38 -20.64 -14.24 3.84
N ILE A 39 -20.56 -13.61 2.66
CA ILE A 39 -20.72 -14.30 1.38
C ILE A 39 -19.34 -14.83 0.99
N THR A 40 -19.21 -16.15 0.85
CA THR A 40 -17.90 -16.81 0.63
C THR A 40 -17.75 -17.48 -0.72
N THR A 41 -18.82 -17.54 -1.54
CA THR A 41 -18.83 -18.27 -2.82
C THR A 41 -19.33 -17.43 -3.99
N GLY A 42 -18.85 -17.78 -5.19
CA GLY A 42 -19.24 -17.12 -6.45
C GLY A 42 -18.79 -15.67 -6.56
N LEU A 43 -17.74 -15.29 -5.83
CA LEU A 43 -17.21 -13.92 -5.81
C LEU A 43 -16.04 -13.76 -6.78
N ALA A 44 -16.00 -12.61 -7.44
CA ALA A 44 -14.86 -12.15 -8.23
C ALA A 44 -14.43 -10.77 -7.74
N TYR A 45 -13.11 -10.53 -7.73
CA TYR A 45 -12.52 -9.31 -7.16
C TYR A 45 -11.77 -8.53 -8.22
N LYS A 46 -11.84 -7.21 -8.12
CA LYS A 46 -10.95 -6.29 -8.83
C LYS A 46 -10.36 -5.31 -7.84
N TRP A 47 -9.03 -5.19 -7.87
CA TRP A 47 -8.31 -4.25 -7.04
C TRP A 47 -7.79 -3.08 -7.86
N TYR A 48 -7.78 -1.91 -7.23
CA TYR A 48 -7.29 -0.67 -7.81
C TYR A 48 -6.41 0.04 -6.80
N ASN A 49 -5.46 0.84 -7.29
CA ASN A 49 -4.79 1.87 -6.49
C ASN A 49 -5.14 3.25 -7.05
N GLN A 50 -5.08 4.27 -6.19
CA GLN A 50 -5.22 5.64 -6.62
C GLN A 50 -3.85 6.19 -7.03
N VAL A 51 -3.73 6.62 -8.29
CA VAL A 51 -2.52 7.23 -8.86
C VAL A 51 -2.91 8.57 -9.44
N ASN A 52 -2.28 9.66 -8.98
CA ASN A 52 -2.55 11.03 -9.45
C ASN A 52 -4.04 11.40 -9.45
N GLY A 53 -4.77 10.99 -8.40
CA GLY A 53 -6.20 11.24 -8.24
C GLY A 53 -7.12 10.32 -9.05
N ALA A 54 -6.60 9.47 -9.93
CA ALA A 54 -7.37 8.53 -10.74
C ALA A 54 -7.23 7.09 -10.23
N TRP A 55 -8.27 6.27 -10.42
CA TRP A 55 -8.22 4.84 -10.12
C TRP A 55 -7.52 4.09 -11.25
N SER A 56 -6.41 3.44 -10.94
CA SER A 56 -5.71 2.51 -11.84
C SER A 56 -5.98 1.08 -11.42
N VAL A 57 -6.25 0.20 -12.38
CA VAL A 57 -6.50 -1.22 -12.10
C VAL A 57 -5.18 -1.94 -11.80
N LEU A 58 -5.16 -2.73 -10.73
CA LEU A 58 -4.05 -3.62 -10.41
C LEU A 58 -4.24 -4.93 -11.19
N SER A 59 -3.77 -4.95 -12.43
CA SER A 59 -3.88 -6.10 -13.34
C SER A 59 -3.39 -7.40 -12.69
N GLY A 60 -4.18 -8.47 -12.84
CA GLY A 60 -3.88 -9.79 -12.27
C GLY A 60 -4.17 -9.93 -10.77
N LYS A 61 -4.56 -8.86 -10.06
CA LYS A 61 -5.00 -8.92 -8.65
C LYS A 61 -6.50 -9.19 -8.58
N THR A 62 -6.87 -10.47 -8.66
CA THR A 62 -8.28 -10.92 -8.71
C THR A 62 -8.71 -11.80 -7.53
N THR A 63 -7.84 -11.95 -6.52
CA THR A 63 -8.10 -12.70 -5.29
C THR A 63 -8.82 -11.87 -4.25
N GLN A 64 -9.42 -12.53 -3.25
CA GLN A 64 -10.06 -11.87 -2.10
C GLN A 64 -9.10 -10.94 -1.34
N THR A 65 -7.82 -11.28 -1.34
CA THR A 65 -6.77 -10.53 -0.69
C THR A 65 -5.89 -9.79 -1.69
N LEU A 66 -5.33 -8.67 -1.25
CA LEU A 66 -4.27 -7.93 -1.93
C LEU A 66 -3.08 -7.79 -0.96
N THR A 67 -1.92 -8.30 -1.36
CA THR A 67 -0.65 -7.99 -0.71
C THR A 67 -0.19 -6.63 -1.19
N VAL A 68 -0.08 -5.68 -0.27
CA VAL A 68 0.45 -4.33 -0.52
C VAL A 68 1.87 -4.27 0.00
N THR A 69 2.82 -3.91 -0.86
CA THR A 69 4.25 -3.77 -0.55
C THR A 69 4.64 -2.29 -0.48
N ASN A 70 5.83 -1.99 0.05
CA ASN A 70 6.38 -0.63 0.08
C ASN A 70 6.35 0.03 -1.31
N ASP A 71 6.76 -0.67 -2.37
CA ASP A 71 6.79 -0.13 -3.75
C ASP A 71 5.42 0.30 -4.31
N MET A 72 4.32 -0.07 -3.64
CA MET A 72 2.96 0.30 -4.05
C MET A 72 2.45 1.57 -3.33
N VAL A 73 3.20 2.10 -2.37
CA VAL A 73 2.79 3.16 -1.44
C VAL A 73 3.90 4.21 -1.34
N ASP A 74 3.59 5.45 -1.72
CA ASP A 74 4.49 6.59 -1.50
C ASP A 74 3.98 7.37 -0.29
N THR A 75 4.51 7.07 0.91
CA THR A 75 4.03 7.52 2.24
C THR A 75 2.60 7.06 2.60
N THR A 76 1.62 7.27 1.73
CA THR A 76 0.23 6.82 1.89
C THR A 76 -0.37 6.45 0.54
N GLY A 77 -0.91 5.23 0.44
CA GLY A 77 -1.53 4.70 -0.76
C GLY A 77 -2.99 4.36 -0.49
N VAL A 78 -3.88 4.66 -1.42
CA VAL A 78 -5.31 4.33 -1.29
C VAL A 78 -5.66 3.22 -2.26
N PHE A 79 -6.28 2.17 -1.75
CA PHE A 79 -6.67 0.99 -2.50
C PHE A 79 -8.19 0.84 -2.52
N LYS A 80 -8.74 0.37 -3.63
CA LYS A 80 -10.16 0.06 -3.78
C LYS A 80 -10.34 -1.41 -4.15
N ALA A 81 -11.31 -2.06 -3.51
CA ALA A 81 -11.79 -3.37 -3.91
C ALA A 81 -13.20 -3.26 -4.47
N GLU A 82 -13.43 -3.79 -5.66
CA GLU A 82 -14.77 -4.05 -6.20
C GLU A 82 -15.03 -5.56 -6.14
N VAL A 83 -16.19 -5.95 -5.61
CA VAL A 83 -16.59 -7.35 -5.52
C VAL A 83 -17.83 -7.58 -6.36
N TYR A 84 -17.77 -8.64 -7.15
CA TYR A 84 -18.81 -9.04 -8.09
C TYR A 84 -19.34 -10.42 -7.72
N GLN A 85 -20.63 -10.65 -7.96
CA GLN A 85 -21.26 -11.97 -7.85
C GLN A 85 -22.12 -12.21 -9.08
N GLY A 86 -21.89 -13.32 -9.79
CA GLY A 86 -22.59 -13.60 -11.05
C GLY A 86 -22.39 -12.51 -12.11
N GLY A 87 -21.21 -11.87 -12.15
CA GLY A 87 -20.88 -10.77 -13.07
C GLY A 87 -21.43 -9.39 -12.68
N LYS A 88 -22.27 -9.29 -11.63
CA LYS A 88 -22.82 -8.01 -11.16
C LYS A 88 -22.03 -7.47 -9.98
N LEU A 89 -21.71 -6.18 -9.99
CA LEU A 89 -21.11 -5.49 -8.84
C LEU A 89 -22.08 -5.54 -7.65
N ILE A 90 -21.62 -6.09 -6.52
CA ILE A 90 -22.41 -6.18 -5.28
C ILE A 90 -21.97 -5.17 -4.22
N GLY A 91 -20.77 -4.59 -4.37
CA GLY A 91 -20.26 -3.55 -3.50
C GLY A 91 -18.80 -3.23 -3.80
N GLN A 92 -18.33 -2.16 -3.19
CA GLN A 92 -16.94 -1.73 -3.24
C GLN A 92 -16.57 -1.05 -1.92
N ASP A 93 -15.28 -0.99 -1.63
CA ASP A 93 -14.77 -0.25 -0.49
C ASP A 93 -13.36 0.28 -0.78
N THR A 94 -12.93 1.30 -0.03
CA THR A 94 -11.61 1.93 -0.15
C THR A 94 -10.88 1.93 1.18
N GLN A 95 -9.57 1.66 1.15
CA GLN A 95 -8.73 1.63 2.34
C GLN A 95 -7.39 2.29 2.07
N SER A 96 -6.98 3.18 2.97
CA SER A 96 -5.63 3.75 2.97
C SER A 96 -4.65 2.80 3.67
N VAL A 97 -3.45 2.68 3.11
CA VAL A 97 -2.29 2.02 3.70
C VAL A 97 -1.21 3.09 3.91
N MET A 98 -0.63 3.12 5.10
CA MET A 98 0.46 4.02 5.45
C MET A 98 1.79 3.27 5.34
N ASP A 99 2.74 3.83 4.61
CA ASP A 99 4.14 3.42 4.72
C ASP A 99 4.79 4.27 5.81
N ALA A 100 4.97 3.65 6.99
CA ALA A 100 5.62 4.27 8.13
C ALA A 100 7.14 4.04 8.13
N SER A 101 7.67 3.31 7.14
CA SER A 101 9.11 3.15 6.95
C SER A 101 9.72 4.33 6.18
N ASP A 102 8.90 5.25 5.67
CA ASP A 102 9.36 6.52 5.07
C ASP A 102 9.43 7.64 6.13
N PRO A 103 10.40 8.57 6.01
CA PRO A 103 11.34 8.75 4.89
C PRO A 103 12.64 7.93 5.05
N PHE A 104 13.33 7.73 3.93
CA PHE A 104 14.72 7.28 3.94
C PHE A 104 15.63 8.30 4.64
N ASP A 105 16.47 7.81 5.56
CA ASP A 105 17.55 8.62 6.11
C ASP A 105 18.81 8.43 5.23
N LEU A 106 19.39 9.55 4.78
CA LEU A 106 20.66 9.56 4.06
C LEU A 106 21.76 10.03 5.01
N ILE A 107 22.69 9.13 5.33
CA ILE A 107 23.93 9.51 6.01
C ILE A 107 25.00 9.75 4.94
N LEU A 108 25.42 11.00 4.77
CA LEU A 108 26.25 11.43 3.64
C LEU A 108 27.74 11.02 3.74
N ASN A 109 28.22 10.72 4.95
CA ASN A 109 29.61 10.36 5.28
C ASN A 109 30.66 11.16 4.47
N PRO A 110 30.73 12.49 4.64
CA PRO A 110 31.69 13.33 3.93
C PRO A 110 33.13 13.04 4.36
N THR A 111 34.08 13.31 3.45
CA THR A 111 35.52 13.31 3.73
C THR A 111 36.19 14.46 2.98
N PRO A 112 36.81 15.44 3.67
CA PRO A 112 36.89 15.57 5.14
C PRO A 112 35.52 15.78 5.78
N GLU A 113 35.39 15.42 7.07
CA GLU A 113 34.12 15.44 7.82
C GLU A 113 33.54 16.86 7.95
N ASP A 114 34.40 17.87 8.01
CA ASP A 114 34.02 19.29 8.12
C ASP A 114 33.55 19.91 6.80
N GLU A 115 33.54 19.12 5.71
CA GLU A 115 33.11 19.51 4.36
C GLU A 115 33.77 20.80 3.85
N THR A 116 34.91 21.18 4.41
CA THR A 116 35.49 22.50 4.18
C THR A 116 36.46 22.46 3.01
N ILE A 117 36.24 23.34 2.02
CA ILE A 117 37.21 23.65 0.95
C ILE A 117 37.91 24.96 1.30
N ARG A 118 39.23 24.92 1.46
CA ARG A 118 40.04 26.07 1.87
C ARG A 118 40.83 26.64 0.71
N GLU A 119 41.29 25.78 -0.19
CA GLU A 119 42.16 26.15 -1.29
C GLU A 119 41.66 25.56 -2.62
N SER A 120 42.13 26.14 -3.72
CA SER A 120 41.83 25.62 -5.05
C SER A 120 42.50 24.26 -5.23
N GLY A 121 41.69 23.21 -5.43
CA GLY A 121 42.16 21.82 -5.55
C GLY A 121 41.66 20.89 -4.44
N ASP A 122 41.12 21.44 -3.35
CA ASP A 122 40.47 20.63 -2.31
C ASP A 122 39.22 19.93 -2.85
N THR A 123 38.95 18.74 -2.32
CA THR A 123 37.78 17.95 -2.66
C THR A 123 37.11 17.42 -1.40
N VAL A 124 35.77 17.46 -1.39
CA VAL A 124 34.96 16.71 -0.44
C VAL A 124 34.37 15.50 -1.17
N VAL A 125 34.58 14.32 -0.61
CA VAL A 125 34.06 13.06 -1.14
C VAL A 125 32.93 12.58 -0.24
N TYR A 126 31.74 12.43 -0.80
CA TYR A 126 30.59 11.87 -0.10
C TYR A 126 30.49 10.37 -0.35
N LYS A 127 30.18 9.61 0.71
CA LYS A 127 29.91 8.17 0.65
C LYS A 127 28.53 7.91 1.25
N PRO A 128 27.46 8.35 0.57
CA PRO A 128 26.12 8.25 1.12
C PRO A 128 25.75 6.79 1.34
N ILE A 129 25.14 6.53 2.50
CA ILE A 129 24.48 5.26 2.81
C ILE A 129 23.00 5.54 3.06
N LEU A 130 22.16 4.65 2.54
CA LEU A 130 20.74 4.62 2.80
C LEU A 130 20.52 3.87 4.12
N VAL A 131 19.77 4.48 5.04
CA VAL A 131 19.40 3.90 6.34
C VAL A 131 17.91 3.59 6.34
#